data_AF-A0A5M8FI04-F1
#
_entry.id   AF-A0A5M8FI04-F1
#
_cell.length_a   1.000
_cell.length_b   1.000
_cell.length_c   1.000
_cell.angle_alpha   90.00
_cell.angle_beta   90.00
_cell.angle_gamma   90.00
#
_symmetry.space_group_name_H-M   'P 1'
#
loop_
_entity.id
_entity.type
_entity.pdbx_description
1 polymer ?
#
loop_
_entity_poly.entity_id
_entity_poly.type
_entity_poly.pdbx_seq_one_letter_code
_entity_poly.pdbx_strand_id
1 'polypeptide(L)'
;MKQAIVFCAAVCLSTTAWGWQTADDSNPFDGATSINEQRIGDFTYGSGQIGGERYDSTRQRIGNFEYENGRIGTRNYNCTTQYIGAQAYTNCN
;
A
#
# COMPACT_ATOMS: atom_id res chain seq x y z
N MET A 1 5.91 1.51 33.82
CA MET A 1 4.82 1.08 34.73
C MET A 1 3.92 2.27 35.02
N LYS A 2 2.76 2.34 34.36
CA LYS A 2 1.59 3.16 34.75
C LYS A 2 0.47 2.85 33.74
N GLN A 3 -0.49 2.02 34.15
CA GLN A 3 -1.72 1.77 33.39
C GLN A 3 -2.80 2.70 33.95
N ALA A 4 -3.48 3.45 33.08
CA ALA A 4 -4.64 4.26 33.45
C ALA A 4 -5.90 3.44 33.15
N ILE A 5 -6.67 3.11 34.19
CA ILE A 5 -7.97 2.44 34.09
C ILE A 5 -9.01 3.54 33.86
N VAL A 6 -9.67 3.54 32.70
CA VAL A 6 -10.81 4.44 32.43
C VAL A 6 -12.09 3.65 32.62
N PHE A 7 -12.86 3.99 33.66
CA PHE A 7 -14.20 3.45 33.89
C PHE A 7 -15.23 4.18 33.02
N CYS A 8 -15.93 3.44 32.15
CA CYS A 8 -17.04 3.96 31.36
C CYS A 8 -18.35 3.74 32.11
N ALA A 9 -19.05 4.82 32.48
CA ALA A 9 -20.39 4.77 33.07
C ALA A 9 -21.40 5.47 32.14
N ALA A 10 -22.08 4.67 31.32
CA ALA A 10 -23.35 5.04 30.71
C ALA A 10 -24.25 3.81 30.72
N VAL A 11 -25.33 3.88 31.49
CA VAL A 11 -26.33 2.82 31.63
C VAL A 11 -27.14 2.75 30.34
N CYS A 12 -26.89 1.73 29.53
CA CYS A 12 -27.81 1.27 28.49
C CYS A 12 -27.67 -0.26 28.38
N LEU A 13 -28.78 -0.98 28.57
CA LEU A 13 -28.82 -2.44 28.48
C LEU A 13 -28.48 -2.90 27.06
N SER A 14 -27.22 -3.29 26.86
CA SER A 14 -26.86 -4.33 25.89
C SER A 14 -25.75 -5.15 26.52
N THR A 15 -25.86 -6.47 26.42
CA THR A 15 -24.91 -7.45 26.94
C THR A 15 -23.48 -7.07 26.53
N THR A 16 -22.72 -6.49 27.45
CA THR A 16 -21.29 -6.27 27.27
C THR A 16 -20.62 -7.63 27.45
N ALA A 17 -20.32 -8.28 26.32
CA ALA A 17 -19.33 -9.33 26.29
C ALA A 17 -18.01 -8.71 26.78
N TRP A 18 -17.59 -9.10 27.99
CA TRP A 18 -16.28 -8.75 28.55
C TRP A 18 -15.23 -9.60 27.83
N GLY A 19 -14.92 -9.23 26.60
CA GLY A 19 -13.74 -9.72 25.90
C GLY A 19 -12.56 -8.83 26.25
N TRP A 20 -11.47 -9.43 26.72
CA TRP A 20 -10.18 -8.77 26.68
C TRP A 20 -9.77 -8.63 25.21
N GLN A 21 -10.08 -7.49 24.60
CA GLN A 21 -9.48 -7.12 23.33
C GLN A 21 -8.05 -6.68 23.65
N THR A 22 -7.12 -7.63 23.72
CA THR A 22 -5.73 -7.32 23.40
C THR A 22 -5.75 -6.91 21.94
N ALA A 23 -5.79 -5.60 21.69
CA ALA A 23 -5.47 -5.07 20.38
C ALA A 23 -4.02 -5.49 20.10
N ASP A 24 -3.87 -6.60 19.40
CA ASP A 24 -2.63 -6.91 18.73
C ASP A 24 -2.55 -5.92 17.56
N ASP A 25 -2.01 -4.73 17.83
CA ASP A 25 -1.80 -3.66 16.85
C ASP A 25 -0.70 -4.03 15.83
N SER A 26 -0.23 -5.27 15.79
CA SER A 26 0.69 -5.73 14.76
C SER A 26 -0.07 -6.13 13.49
N ASN A 27 -0.69 -5.15 12.83
CA ASN A 27 -1.12 -5.33 11.46
C ASN A 27 0.16 -5.37 10.59
N PRO A 28 0.49 -6.48 9.91
CA PRO A 28 1.76 -6.63 9.18
C PRO A 28 1.92 -5.69 7.97
N PHE A 29 0.99 -4.77 7.76
CA PHE A 29 1.01 -3.70 6.77
C PHE A 29 1.61 -2.38 7.30
N ASP A 30 2.29 -2.39 8.45
CA ASP A 30 3.04 -1.26 9.05
C ASP A 30 4.20 -0.69 8.19
N GLY A 31 4.30 -1.14 6.94
CA GLY A 31 4.86 -0.35 5.87
C GLY A 31 3.78 0.47 5.18
N ALA A 32 3.38 1.61 5.74
CA ALA A 32 2.37 2.48 5.13
C ALA A 32 2.70 2.72 3.65
N THR A 33 1.82 2.25 2.77
CA THR A 33 1.93 2.49 1.32
C THR A 33 1.10 3.72 1.00
N SER A 34 1.77 4.79 0.63
CA SER A 34 1.14 6.04 0.20
C SER A 34 1.73 6.39 -1.15
N ILE A 35 0.98 6.13 -2.21
CA ILE A 35 1.42 6.35 -3.60
C ILE A 35 0.45 7.34 -4.23
N ASN A 36 1.01 8.40 -4.81
CA ASN A 36 0.29 9.31 -5.68
C ASN A 36 0.69 9.03 -7.13
N GLU A 37 -0.29 8.87 -8.00
CA GLU A 37 -0.08 8.65 -9.43
C GLU A 37 -0.61 9.84 -10.23
N GLN A 38 0.22 10.37 -11.12
CA GLN A 38 -0.16 11.42 -12.06
C GLN A 38 0.02 10.95 -13.49
N ARG A 39 -1.07 10.94 -14.26
CA ARG A 39 -1.03 10.62 -15.69
C ARG A 39 -0.89 11.88 -16.54
N ILE A 40 0.10 11.88 -17.44
CA ILE A 40 0.35 12.93 -18.43
C ILE A 40 0.51 12.24 -19.79
N GLY A 41 -0.55 12.29 -20.61
CA GLY A 41 -0.61 11.56 -21.88
C GLY A 41 -0.53 10.04 -21.68
N ASP A 42 0.43 9.41 -22.35
CA ASP A 42 0.69 7.96 -22.28
C ASP A 42 1.63 7.57 -21.12
N PHE A 43 2.11 8.56 -20.36
CA PHE A 43 2.97 8.34 -19.20
C PHE A 43 2.18 8.49 -17.90
N THR A 44 2.48 7.62 -16.94
CA THR A 44 2.00 7.69 -15.56
C THR A 44 3.21 7.77 -14.63
N TYR A 45 3.25 8.79 -13.78
CA TYR A 45 4.31 9.01 -12.82
C TYR A 45 3.80 8.67 -11.43
N GLY A 46 4.44 7.72 -10.76
CA GLY A 46 4.16 7.36 -9.38
C GLY A 46 5.18 8.00 -8.44
N SER A 47 4.75 8.49 -7.31
CA SER A 47 5.65 8.93 -6.24
C SER A 47 5.02 8.72 -4.88
N GLY A 48 5.84 8.47 -3.86
CA GLY A 48 5.33 8.24 -2.51
C GLY A 48 6.25 7.45 -1.61
N GLN A 49 5.65 6.57 -0.79
CA GLN A 49 6.36 5.70 0.13
C GLN A 49 5.78 4.28 0.09
N ILE A 50 6.66 3.29 0.14
CA ILE A 50 6.34 1.86 0.28
C ILE A 50 7.22 1.33 1.41
N GLY A 51 6.64 0.77 2.48
CA GLY A 51 7.47 0.23 3.56
C GLY A 51 8.28 1.28 4.33
N GLY A 52 7.86 2.55 4.29
CA GLY A 52 8.66 3.67 4.80
C GLY A 52 9.83 4.10 3.89
N GLU A 53 10.06 3.40 2.78
CA GLU A 53 11.06 3.77 1.78
C GLU A 53 10.43 4.65 0.70
N ARG A 54 11.18 5.66 0.24
CA ARG A 54 10.75 6.52 -0.87
C ARG A 54 10.52 5.68 -2.13
N TYR A 55 9.37 5.89 -2.76
CA TYR A 55 8.98 5.29 -4.02
C TYR A 55 8.90 6.37 -5.09
N ASP A 56 9.51 6.11 -6.24
CA ASP A 56 9.32 6.89 -7.46
C ASP A 56 9.22 5.92 -8.64
N SER A 57 8.27 6.12 -9.54
CA SER A 57 8.11 5.30 -10.73
C SER A 57 7.65 6.09 -11.94
N THR A 58 7.99 5.59 -13.12
CA THR A 58 7.51 6.08 -14.40
C THR A 58 7.06 4.89 -15.22
N ARG A 59 5.80 4.92 -15.62
CA ARG A 59 5.13 3.88 -16.39
C ARG A 59 4.69 4.47 -17.72
N GLN A 60 4.94 3.78 -18.82
CA GLN A 60 4.48 4.15 -20.15
C GLN A 60 3.79 2.97 -20.80
N ARG A 61 2.59 3.20 -21.34
CA ARG A 61 1.88 2.18 -22.10
C ARG A 61 1.98 2.46 -23.60
N ILE A 62 2.44 1.45 -24.35
CA ILE A 62 2.54 1.48 -25.81
C ILE A 62 1.78 0.26 -26.35
N GLY A 63 0.54 0.49 -26.81
CA GLY A 63 -0.35 -0.58 -27.26
C GLY A 63 -0.64 -1.61 -26.16
N ASN A 64 -0.25 -2.85 -26.42
CA ASN A 64 -0.42 -3.99 -25.50
C ASN A 64 0.77 -4.18 -24.54
N PHE A 65 1.79 -3.34 -24.60
CA PHE A 65 2.92 -3.38 -23.69
C PHE A 65 2.90 -2.19 -22.75
N GLU A 66 3.29 -2.41 -21.52
CA GLU A 66 3.52 -1.39 -20.53
C GLU A 66 4.92 -1.56 -19.94
N TYR A 67 5.66 -0.48 -19.90
CA TYR A 67 7.02 -0.42 -19.38
C TYR A 67 7.00 0.43 -18.12
N GLU A 68 7.47 -0.10 -17.02
CA GLU A 68 7.59 0.61 -15.76
C GLU A 68 9.03 0.57 -15.28
N ASN A 69 9.56 1.73 -14.93
CA ASN A 69 10.87 1.85 -14.32
C ASN A 69 10.71 2.66 -13.05
N GLY A 70 11.35 2.23 -11.98
CA GLY A 70 11.20 2.91 -10.71
C GLY A 70 12.25 2.52 -9.69
N ARG A 71 12.06 3.07 -8.50
CA ARG A 71 12.95 2.86 -7.37
C ARG A 71 12.14 2.83 -6.08
N ILE A 72 12.51 1.91 -5.20
CA ILE A 72 12.06 1.85 -3.80
C ILE A 72 13.31 1.94 -2.93
N GLY A 73 13.43 3.02 -2.15
CA GLY A 73 14.59 3.27 -1.30
C GLY A 73 15.87 3.44 -2.11
N THR A 74 16.72 2.42 -2.16
CA THR A 74 17.94 2.35 -3.00
C THR A 74 17.86 1.32 -4.12
N ARG A 75 16.77 0.55 -4.18
CA ARG A 75 16.57 -0.55 -5.11
C ARG A 75 15.84 -0.05 -6.34
N ASN A 76 16.49 -0.12 -7.49
CA ASN A 76 15.82 0.12 -8.77
C ASN A 76 15.08 -1.15 -9.18
N TYR A 77 13.98 -0.98 -9.88
CA TYR A 77 13.27 -2.07 -10.52
C TYR A 77 12.83 -1.64 -11.92
N ASN A 78 12.81 -2.59 -12.85
CA ASN A 78 12.28 -2.36 -14.17
C ASN A 78 11.35 -3.51 -14.54
N CYS A 79 10.11 -3.18 -14.83
CA CYS A 79 9.07 -4.12 -15.17
C CYS A 79 8.58 -3.91 -16.60
N THR A 80 8.26 -5.00 -17.27
CA THR A 80 7.51 -5.00 -18.52
C THR A 80 6.28 -5.87 -18.36
N THR A 81 5.12 -5.32 -18.71
CA THR A 81 3.84 -6.02 -18.68
C THR A 81 3.31 -6.15 -20.11
N GLN A 82 2.96 -7.37 -20.52
CA GLN A 82 2.27 -7.66 -21.77
C GLN A 82 0.81 -8.00 -21.50
N TYR A 83 -0.10 -7.29 -22.17
CA TYR A 83 -1.54 -7.57 -22.14
C TYR A 83 -1.94 -8.46 -23.33
N ILE A 84 -2.53 -9.62 -23.03
CA ILE A 84 -3.10 -10.55 -24.01
C ILE A 84 -4.57 -10.77 -23.64
N GLY A 85 -5.46 -10.04 -24.31
CA GLY A 85 -6.89 -10.00 -23.94
C GLY A 85 -7.08 -9.43 -22.55
N ALA A 86 -7.69 -10.20 -21.65
CA ALA A 86 -7.88 -9.82 -20.25
C ALA A 86 -6.70 -10.22 -19.33
N GLN A 87 -5.67 -10.90 -19.86
CA GLN A 87 -4.53 -11.38 -19.08
C GLN A 87 -3.37 -10.40 -19.15
N ALA A 88 -2.64 -10.26 -18.05
CA ALA A 88 -1.42 -9.47 -17.95
C ALA A 88 -0.26 -10.36 -17.51
N TYR A 89 0.84 -10.32 -18.27
CA TYR A 89 2.07 -11.05 -17.98
C TYR A 89 3.16 -10.05 -17.65
N THR A 90 3.59 -10.01 -16.40
CA THR A 90 4.58 -9.05 -15.92
C THR A 90 5.90 -9.74 -15.61
N ASN A 91 6.99 -9.15 -16.08
CA ASN A 91 8.35 -9.54 -15.74
C ASN A 91 9.08 -8.33 -15.15
N CYS A 92 9.71 -8.48 -13.99
CA CYS A 92 10.44 -7.43 -13.30
C CYS A 92 11.87 -7.90 -12.99
N ASN A 93 12.83 -6.97 -13.10
CA ASN A 93 14.22 -7.15 -12.68
C ASN A 93 14.60 -6.12 -11.61
#